data_AF-A0A934S4W8-F1
#
_entry.id   AF-A0A934S4W8-F1
#
_cell.length_a   1.000
_cell.length_b   1.000
_cell.length_c   1.000
_cell.angle_alpha   90.00
_cell.angle_beta   90.00
_cell.angle_gamma   90.00
#
_symmetry.space_group_name_H-M   'P 1'
#
loop_
_entity.id
_entity.type
_entity.pdbx_description
1 polymer ?
#
loop_
_entity_poly.entity_id
_entity_poly.type
_entity_poly.pdbx_seq_one_letter_code
_entity_poly.pdbx_strand_id
1 'polypeptide(L)'
;MITDTQKQIAATKAKLEALEKKAAAEISKKLTNLHKTVGFASRAELIDALQSLEGPTRGRKPKAAAKRGRPAAKKRAKRTKITEELKAAVIEAVKAGKKGAAVAKEFGISIPSLQNIKKAAGLTKARGKK
;
A
#
# COMPACT_ATOMS: atom_id res chain seq x y z
N MET A 1 49.22 11.67 -4.58
CA MET A 1 49.60 11.23 -3.21
C MET A 1 48.38 11.39 -2.32
N ILE A 2 48.02 10.35 -1.57
CA ILE A 2 47.00 10.48 -0.51
C ILE A 2 47.63 11.36 0.58
N THR A 3 47.07 12.55 0.80
CA THR A 3 47.55 13.44 1.85
C THR A 3 47.27 12.83 3.22
N ASP A 4 48.10 13.14 4.22
CA ASP A 4 47.89 12.57 5.56
C ASP A 4 46.53 12.97 6.15
N THR A 5 46.00 14.12 5.74
CA THR A 5 44.61 14.55 6.05
C THR A 5 43.57 13.55 5.54
N GLN A 6 43.72 13.03 4.31
CA GLN A 6 42.78 12.03 3.75
C GLN A 6 42.84 10.71 4.53
N LYS A 7 44.03 10.28 4.98
CA LYS A 7 44.17 9.09 5.84
C LYS A 7 43.50 9.31 7.19
N GLN A 8 43.67 10.49 7.80
CA GLN A 8 43.00 10.84 9.06
C GLN A 8 41.48 10.85 8.91
N ILE A 9 40.94 11.38 7.81
CA ILE A 9 39.49 11.35 7.51
C ILE A 9 38.99 9.90 7.39
N ALA A 10 39.72 9.02 6.71
CA ALA A 10 39.33 7.62 6.59
C ALA A 10 39.33 6.91 7.96
N ALA A 11 40.36 7.16 8.78
CA ALA A 11 40.46 6.58 10.11
C ALA A 11 39.35 7.08 11.07
N THR A 12 38.97 8.36 11.00
CA THR A 12 37.89 8.90 11.83
C THR A 12 36.54 8.35 11.43
N LYS A 13 36.27 8.21 10.13
CA LYS A 13 35.05 7.54 9.63
C LYS A 13 34.95 6.09 10.11
N ALA A 14 36.05 5.33 10.03
CA ALA A 14 36.07 3.95 10.53
C ALA A 14 35.81 3.87 12.04
N LYS A 15 36.36 4.81 12.82
CA LYS A 15 36.08 4.93 14.26
C LYS A 15 34.61 5.27 14.52
N LEU A 16 34.03 6.18 13.73
CA LEU A 16 32.63 6.58 13.86
C LEU A 16 31.70 5.38 13.62
N GLU A 17 31.89 4.64 12.53
CA GLU A 17 31.10 3.44 12.24
C GLU A 17 31.21 2.37 13.35
N ALA A 18 32.41 2.21 13.92
CA ALA A 18 32.61 1.29 15.04
C ALA A 18 31.85 1.73 16.30
N LEU A 19 31.81 3.04 16.57
CA LEU A 19 31.04 3.60 17.69
C LEU A 19 29.53 3.48 17.47
N GLU A 20 29.04 3.72 16.25
CA GLU A 20 27.62 3.54 15.91
C GLU A 20 27.18 2.08 16.10
N LYS A 21 27.98 1.12 15.66
CA LYS A 21 27.71 -0.32 15.88
C LYS A 21 27.66 -0.68 17.36
N LYS A 22 28.57 -0.13 18.18
CA LYS A 22 28.55 -0.31 19.64
C LYS A 22 27.31 0.32 20.27
N ALA A 23 26.96 1.55 19.89
CA ALA A 23 25.77 2.23 20.37
C ALA A 23 24.49 1.45 20.03
N ALA A 24 24.36 0.94 18.80
CA ALA A 24 23.22 0.10 18.40
C ALA A 24 23.14 -1.22 19.21
N ALA A 25 24.29 -1.85 19.48
CA ALA A 25 24.36 -3.04 20.33
C ALA A 25 23.99 -2.74 21.80
N GLU A 26 24.38 -1.59 22.34
CA GLU A 26 23.97 -1.16 23.68
C GLU A 26 22.48 -0.85 23.75
N ILE A 27 21.93 -0.16 22.75
CA ILE A 27 20.50 0.13 22.68
C ILE A 27 19.69 -1.17 22.62
N SER A 28 20.08 -2.13 21.79
CA SER A 28 19.36 -3.40 21.71
C SER A 28 19.41 -4.18 23.02
N LYS A 29 20.56 -4.22 23.72
CA LYS A 29 20.68 -4.80 25.07
C LYS A 29 19.85 -4.06 26.13
N LYS A 30 19.74 -2.74 26.04
CA LYS A 30 18.88 -1.95 26.93
C LYS A 30 17.41 -2.26 26.68
N LEU A 31 16.98 -2.28 25.42
CA LEU A 31 15.60 -2.58 25.04
C LEU A 31 15.18 -4.01 25.42
N THR A 32 16.07 -4.99 25.31
CA THR A 32 15.75 -6.37 25.74
C THR A 32 15.53 -6.44 27.24
N ASN A 33 16.29 -5.70 28.05
CA ASN A 33 16.19 -5.72 29.51
C ASN A 33 15.23 -4.68 30.10
N LEU A 34 14.63 -3.83 29.27
CA LEU A 34 13.74 -2.75 29.71
C LEU A 34 12.53 -3.26 30.52
N HIS A 35 11.99 -4.43 30.19
CA HIS A 35 10.90 -5.03 30.95
C HIS A 35 11.29 -5.30 32.41
N LYS A 36 12.54 -5.75 32.66
CA LYS A 36 13.04 -6.00 34.01
C LYS A 36 13.23 -4.72 34.80
N THR A 37 13.73 -3.65 34.17
CA THR A 37 13.96 -2.36 34.85
C THR A 37 12.67 -1.70 35.28
N VAL A 38 11.57 -1.92 34.54
CA VAL A 38 10.25 -1.36 34.85
C VAL A 38 9.41 -2.33 35.71
N GLY A 39 9.92 -3.53 36.01
CA GLY A 39 9.27 -4.49 36.90
C GLY A 39 8.24 -5.41 36.24
N PHE A 40 8.26 -5.55 34.92
CA PHE A 40 7.42 -6.53 34.20
C PHE A 40 8.11 -7.89 34.09
N ALA A 41 7.35 -8.97 34.20
CA ALA A 41 7.89 -10.33 34.12
C ALA A 41 8.31 -10.69 32.70
N SER A 42 7.65 -10.10 31.69
CA SER A 42 7.98 -10.33 30.29
C SER A 42 7.92 -9.06 29.44
N ARG A 43 8.59 -9.12 28.28
CA ARG A 43 8.49 -8.06 27.25
C ARG A 43 7.05 -7.89 26.75
N ALA A 44 6.27 -8.98 26.69
CA ALA A 44 4.89 -8.94 26.24
C ALA A 44 4.03 -8.10 27.19
N GLU A 45 4.17 -8.30 28.51
CA GLU A 45 3.45 -7.52 29.52
C GLU A 45 3.78 -6.02 29.43
N LEU A 46 5.05 -5.66 29.23
CA LEU A 46 5.42 -4.27 29.00
C LEU A 46 4.74 -3.71 27.74
N ILE A 47 4.69 -4.48 26.63
CA ILE A 47 4.03 -4.05 25.40
C ILE A 47 2.53 -3.87 25.63
N ASP A 48 1.87 -4.79 26.32
CA ASP A 48 0.43 -4.73 26.59
C ASP A 48 0.08 -3.55 27.51
N ALA A 49 0.91 -3.28 28.53
CA ALA A 49 0.78 -2.11 29.38
C ALA A 49 0.92 -0.81 28.58
N LEU A 50 1.93 -0.70 27.71
CA LEU A 50 2.12 0.46 26.84
C LEU A 50 0.96 0.63 25.85
N GLN A 51 0.47 -0.44 25.24
CA GLN A 51 -0.68 -0.42 24.34
C GLN A 51 -1.98 -0.05 25.04
N SER A 52 -2.12 -0.36 26.33
CA SER A 52 -3.29 0.03 27.12
C SER A 52 -3.28 1.52 27.48
N LEU A 53 -2.09 2.13 27.60
CA LEU A 53 -1.93 3.59 27.79
C LEU A 53 -2.18 4.37 26.50
N GLU A 54 -1.79 3.80 25.35
CA GLU A 54 -2.19 4.30 24.04
C GLU A 54 -3.69 4.04 23.85
N GLY A 55 -4.53 4.96 24.34
CA GLY A 55 -5.99 4.94 24.14
C GLY A 55 -6.37 4.62 22.70
N PRO A 56 -7.58 4.11 22.43
CA PRO A 56 -7.93 3.37 21.21
C PRO A 56 -7.32 4.00 19.97
N THR A 57 -6.26 3.35 19.46
CA THR A 57 -5.54 3.84 18.29
C THR A 57 -6.55 4.08 17.18
N ARG A 58 -6.71 5.35 16.77
CA ARG A 58 -7.59 5.76 15.67
C ARG A 58 -7.09 5.12 14.37
N GLY A 59 -7.43 3.86 14.13
CA GLY A 59 -7.05 3.17 12.89
C GLY A 59 -6.89 1.65 12.99
N ARG A 60 -6.53 1.09 14.15
CA ARG A 60 -6.36 -0.37 14.27
C ARG A 60 -7.69 -0.99 14.68
N LYS A 61 -8.55 -1.26 13.69
CA LYS A 61 -9.76 -2.05 13.94
C LYS A 61 -9.34 -3.38 14.59
N PRO A 62 -9.89 -3.76 15.75
CA PRO A 62 -9.66 -5.09 16.30
C PRO A 62 -10.08 -6.10 15.23
N LYS A 63 -9.25 -7.14 15.04
CA LYS A 63 -9.58 -8.28 14.18
C LYS A 63 -10.81 -8.92 14.79
N ALA A 64 -11.98 -8.51 14.31
CA ALA A 64 -13.25 -9.00 14.80
C ALA A 64 -13.18 -10.52 14.77
N ALA A 65 -13.28 -11.15 15.94
CA ALA A 65 -13.56 -12.57 16.06
C ALA A 65 -14.68 -12.86 15.05
N ALA A 66 -14.40 -13.78 14.13
CA ALA A 66 -15.26 -14.05 12.99
C ALA A 66 -16.69 -14.23 13.50
N LYS A 67 -17.56 -13.24 13.22
CA LYS A 67 -19.00 -13.37 13.46
C LYS A 67 -19.46 -14.55 12.61
N ARG A 68 -19.56 -15.72 13.24
CA ARG A 68 -20.24 -16.91 12.72
C ARG A 68 -21.64 -16.45 12.30
N GLY A 69 -21.90 -16.41 11.00
CA GLY A 69 -23.25 -16.13 10.48
C GLY A 69 -23.34 -15.13 9.32
N ARG A 70 -22.24 -14.49 8.89
CA ARG A 70 -22.30 -13.68 7.66
C ARG A 70 -21.86 -14.56 6.47
N PRO A 71 -22.70 -14.75 5.43
CA PRO A 71 -22.30 -15.49 4.25
C PRO A 71 -21.02 -14.86 3.69
N ALA A 72 -20.03 -15.71 3.39
CA ALA A 72 -18.75 -15.27 2.87
C ALA A 72 -18.98 -14.29 1.72
N ALA A 73 -18.46 -13.08 1.83
CA ALA A 73 -18.55 -12.10 0.76
C ALA A 73 -17.97 -12.75 -0.50
N LYS A 74 -18.81 -12.90 -1.54
CA LYS A 74 -18.37 -13.43 -2.84
C LYS A 74 -17.07 -12.72 -3.23
N LYS A 75 -16.01 -13.49 -3.51
CA LYS A 75 -14.74 -12.97 -4.00
C LYS A 75 -15.05 -11.96 -5.11
N ARG A 76 -14.57 -10.72 -4.94
CA ARG A 76 -14.76 -9.66 -5.95
C ARG A 76 -14.26 -10.21 -7.29
N ALA A 77 -15.10 -10.14 -8.33
CA ALA A 77 -14.74 -10.59 -9.66
C ALA A 77 -13.44 -9.90 -10.09
N LYS A 78 -12.50 -10.67 -10.67
CA LYS A 78 -11.27 -10.12 -11.24
C LYS A 78 -11.67 -9.10 -12.32
N ARG A 79 -11.23 -7.84 -12.18
CA ARG A 79 -11.51 -6.80 -13.17
C ARG A 79 -10.69 -7.09 -14.42
N THR A 80 -11.34 -7.06 -15.59
CA THR A 80 -10.68 -7.08 -16.89
C THR A 80 -9.70 -5.89 -16.97
N LYS A 81 -8.43 -6.16 -17.27
CA LYS A 81 -7.45 -5.10 -17.51
C LYS A 81 -7.75 -4.48 -18.87
N ILE A 82 -8.10 -3.20 -18.88
CA ILE A 82 -8.33 -2.46 -20.12
C ILE A 82 -6.96 -2.02 -20.65
N THR A 83 -6.37 -2.82 -21.53
CA THR A 83 -5.14 -2.49 -22.27
C THR A 83 -5.41 -1.40 -23.31
N GLU A 84 -4.36 -0.77 -23.82
CA GLU A 84 -4.48 0.29 -24.82
C GLU A 84 -5.00 -0.23 -26.17
N GLU A 85 -4.57 -1.42 -26.56
CA GLU A 85 -5.08 -2.16 -27.73
C GLU A 85 -6.60 -2.38 -27.64
N LEU A 86 -7.11 -2.79 -26.48
CA LEU A 86 -8.55 -2.96 -26.25
C LEU A 86 -9.31 -1.63 -26.36
N LYS A 87 -8.71 -0.51 -25.95
CA LYS A 87 -9.36 0.81 -26.10
C LYS A 87 -9.49 1.19 -27.58
N ALA A 88 -8.44 0.96 -28.38
CA ALA A 88 -8.45 1.25 -29.81
C ALA A 88 -9.52 0.43 -30.55
N ALA A 89 -9.55 -0.89 -30.33
CA ALA A 89 -10.54 -1.78 -30.94
C ALA A 89 -11.99 -1.41 -30.55
N VAL A 90 -12.22 -1.01 -29.30
CA VAL A 90 -13.51 -0.51 -28.83
C VAL A 90 -13.90 0.80 -29.50
N ILE A 91 -12.95 1.73 -29.70
CA ILE A 91 -13.18 3.01 -30.38
C ILE A 91 -13.55 2.77 -31.85
N GLU A 92 -12.86 1.89 -32.56
CA GLU A 92 -13.16 1.51 -33.94
C GLU A 92 -14.55 0.87 -34.07
N ALA A 93 -14.87 -0.09 -33.19
CA ALA A 93 -16.19 -0.73 -33.16
C ALA A 93 -17.32 0.28 -32.91
N VAL A 94 -17.08 1.29 -32.07
CA VAL A 94 -18.04 2.37 -31.80
C VAL A 94 -18.15 3.34 -32.98
N LYS A 95 -17.04 3.66 -33.65
CA LYS A 95 -17.04 4.51 -34.87
C LYS A 95 -17.74 3.82 -36.04
N ALA A 96 -17.63 2.49 -36.14
CA ALA A 96 -18.36 1.66 -37.10
C ALA A 96 -19.88 1.57 -36.83
N GLY A 97 -20.40 2.29 -35.83
CA GLY A 97 -21.84 2.39 -35.56
C GLY A 97 -22.44 1.20 -34.81
N LYS A 98 -21.64 0.25 -34.32
CA LYS A 98 -22.14 -0.87 -33.50
C LYS A 98 -22.79 -0.34 -32.20
N LYS A 99 -23.89 -0.97 -31.79
CA LYS A 99 -24.59 -0.64 -30.52
C LYS A 99 -23.65 -0.89 -29.33
N GLY A 100 -23.52 0.11 -28.45
CA GLY A 100 -22.57 0.05 -27.32
C GLY A 100 -22.75 -1.15 -26.39
N ALA A 101 -23.98 -1.63 -26.18
CA ALA A 101 -24.23 -2.83 -25.38
C ALA A 101 -23.68 -4.11 -26.03
N ALA A 102 -23.67 -4.19 -27.36
CA ALA A 102 -23.07 -5.32 -28.10
C ALA A 102 -21.54 -5.27 -27.99
N VAL A 103 -20.95 -4.08 -28.18
CA VAL A 103 -19.50 -3.85 -28.02
C VAL A 103 -19.04 -4.22 -26.60
N ALA A 104 -19.77 -3.81 -25.57
CA ALA A 104 -19.44 -4.16 -24.18
C ALA A 104 -19.38 -5.68 -23.94
N LYS A 105 -20.31 -6.44 -24.55
CA LYS A 105 -20.34 -7.91 -24.46
C LYS A 105 -19.20 -8.56 -25.26
N GLU A 106 -18.97 -8.10 -26.49
CA GLU A 106 -17.94 -8.60 -27.40
C GLU A 106 -16.54 -8.47 -26.79
N PHE A 107 -16.25 -7.33 -26.14
CA PHE A 107 -14.95 -7.06 -25.52
C PHE A 107 -14.88 -7.44 -24.03
N GLY A 108 -15.95 -7.99 -23.42
CA GLY A 108 -15.96 -8.38 -22.01
C GLY A 108 -15.76 -7.21 -21.03
N ILE A 109 -16.23 -6.03 -21.41
CA ILE A 109 -16.06 -4.77 -20.67
C ILE A 109 -17.42 -4.33 -20.09
N SER A 110 -17.40 -3.77 -18.89
CA SER A 110 -18.63 -3.21 -18.30
C SER A 110 -19.14 -1.99 -19.09
N ILE A 111 -20.46 -1.79 -19.16
CA ILE A 111 -21.05 -0.60 -19.82
C ILE A 111 -20.47 0.73 -19.30
N PRO A 112 -20.23 0.91 -17.98
CA PRO A 112 -19.56 2.11 -17.47
C PRO A 112 -18.13 2.29 -18.01
N SER A 113 -17.38 1.20 -18.14
CA SER A 113 -16.02 1.24 -18.70
C SER A 113 -16.02 1.62 -20.18
N LEU A 114 -16.96 1.10 -20.97
CA LEU A 114 -17.17 1.53 -22.36
C LEU A 114 -17.44 3.04 -22.43
N GLN A 115 -18.30 3.56 -21.56
CA GLN A 115 -18.61 4.99 -21.52
C GLN A 115 -17.38 5.84 -21.16
N ASN A 116 -16.51 5.35 -20.27
CA ASN A 116 -15.24 6.03 -19.95
C ASN A 116 -14.29 6.05 -21.15
N ILE A 117 -14.20 4.97 -21.92
CA ILE A 117 -13.43 4.92 -23.17
C ILE A 117 -14.00 5.91 -24.19
N LYS A 118 -15.33 5.96 -24.37
CA LYS A 118 -15.97 6.91 -25.28
C LYS A 118 -15.74 8.37 -24.86
N LYS A 119 -15.76 8.67 -23.57
CA LYS A 119 -15.42 10.01 -23.04
C LYS A 119 -13.97 10.39 -23.31
N ALA A 120 -13.04 9.46 -23.04
CA ALA A 120 -11.61 9.68 -23.29
C ALA A 120 -11.31 9.90 -24.78
N ALA A 121 -12.08 9.25 -25.67
CA ALA A 121 -11.99 9.42 -27.11
C ALA A 121 -12.78 10.62 -27.66
N GLY A 122 -13.41 11.44 -26.81
CA GLY A 122 -14.23 12.58 -27.25
C GLY A 122 -15.52 12.21 -27.99
N LEU A 123 -15.93 10.94 -27.98
CA LEU A 123 -17.10 10.41 -28.71
C LEU A 123 -18.43 10.59 -27.96
N THR A 124 -18.48 11.41 -26.90
CA THR A 124 -19.69 11.68 -26.13
C THR A 124 -19.99 13.16 -26.11
N LYS A 125 -21.25 13.53 -26.41
CA LYS A 125 -21.73 14.91 -26.26
C LYS A 125 -21.60 15.34 -24.79
N ALA A 126 -21.08 16.54 -24.57
CA ALA A 126 -21.13 17.17 -23.25
C ALA A 126 -22.59 17.32 -22.82
N ARG A 127 -22.89 16.95 -21.57
CA ARG A 127 -24.21 17.26 -21.01
C ARG A 127 -24.27 18.75 -20.76
N GLY A 128 -25.32 19.41 -21.27
CA GLY A 128 -25.58 20.83 -21.00
C GLY A 128 -25.54 21.10 -19.50
N LYS A 129 -24.89 22.19 -19.12
CA LYS A 129 -24.79 22.65 -17.73
C LYS A 129 -26.22 22.96 -17.26
N LYS A 130 -26.63 22.36 -16.14
CA LYS A 130 -27.90 22.68 -15.47
C LYS A 130 -27.66 23.78 -14.45
#